data_AF-A0A7C5KI76-F1
#
_entry.id   AF-A0A7C5KI76-F1
#
_cell.length_a   1.000
_cell.length_b   1.000
_cell.length_c   1.000
_cell.angle_alpha   90.00
_cell.angle_beta   90.00
_cell.angle_gamma   90.00
#
_symmetry.space_group_name_H-M   'P 1'
#
loop_
_entity.id
_entity.type
_entity.pdbx_description
1 polymer ?
#
loop_
_entity_poly.entity_id
_entity_poly.type
_entity_poly.pdbx_seq_one_letter_code
_entity_poly.pdbx_strand_id
1 'polypeptide(L)'
;MASSWTRLETSKKRLQIRWDYPVPIGEEVLDLKSVLKEIRGRDPRPLIVLRDCDSCKGKDDALLSRTLGNEKTLLLTQWFHCIKLDRRVLEKSHPYHILFSGEKPPHLFLMSWDGSIRMDLNGKQSQKKLWMSMRKVLKADYKKDALVAARNWLRILDRFDIFDSQEKNLSTQLDRLLGKKGKAKKIKALEAKLAKLKKEREAAFKKEQDLINLVLKHAPKKRTVADFDAESADEVKASGGGGLLDKIRKGKGEAKNASGTKPKGALGTGH
;
A
#
# COMPACT_ATOMS: atom_id res chain seq x y z
N MET A 1 -5.02 17.88 -37.86
CA MET A 1 -5.76 16.77 -37.23
C MET A 1 -4.84 16.11 -36.22
N ALA A 2 -5.11 16.24 -34.92
CA ALA A 2 -4.34 15.55 -33.90
C ALA A 2 -4.71 14.06 -33.94
N SER A 3 -3.83 13.22 -34.47
CA SER A 3 -3.99 11.77 -34.37
C SER A 3 -4.11 11.41 -32.89
N SER A 4 -5.28 10.93 -32.46
CA SER A 4 -5.51 10.52 -31.07
C SER A 4 -4.75 9.22 -30.81
N TRP A 5 -3.48 9.39 -30.43
CA TRP A 5 -2.62 8.27 -30.10
C TRP A 5 -3.13 7.62 -28.81
N THR A 6 -3.84 6.51 -28.96
CA THR A 6 -4.50 5.82 -27.84
C THR A 6 -3.61 4.67 -27.38
N ARG A 7 -3.29 4.65 -26.08
CA ARG A 7 -2.53 3.55 -25.45
C ARG A 7 -3.20 2.19 -25.71
N LEU A 8 -2.38 1.16 -25.93
CA LEU A 8 -2.85 -0.22 -26.10
C LEU A 8 -2.90 -0.95 -24.75
N GLU A 9 -3.33 -2.20 -24.79
CA GLU A 9 -3.74 -2.96 -23.60
C GLU A 9 -2.63 -3.05 -22.55
N THR A 10 -1.40 -3.35 -22.97
CA THR A 10 -0.28 -3.50 -22.04
C THR A 10 -0.03 -2.20 -21.29
N SER A 11 0.08 -1.08 -22.01
CA SER A 11 0.33 0.24 -21.43
C SER A 11 -0.83 0.73 -20.57
N LYS A 12 -2.08 0.53 -21.02
CA LYS A 12 -3.28 0.89 -20.26
C LYS A 12 -3.33 0.26 -18.88
N LYS A 13 -2.95 -1.03 -18.77
CA LYS A 13 -2.89 -1.74 -17.48
C LYS A 13 -1.88 -1.14 -16.50
N ARG A 14 -0.84 -0.44 -16.98
CA ARG A 14 0.15 0.26 -16.13
C ARG A 14 -0.32 1.64 -15.69
N LEU A 15 -1.20 2.26 -16.46
CA LEU A 15 -1.69 3.61 -16.24
C LEU A 15 -2.97 3.59 -15.39
N GLN A 16 -2.90 2.91 -14.24
CA GLN A 16 -3.99 2.81 -13.28
C GLN A 16 -3.49 3.10 -11.87
N ILE A 17 -4.26 3.87 -11.11
CA ILE A 17 -3.99 4.08 -9.69
C ILE A 17 -4.64 2.94 -8.93
N ARG A 18 -3.87 2.32 -8.02
CA ARG A 18 -4.39 1.31 -7.10
C ARG A 18 -4.75 2.02 -5.81
N TRP A 19 -6.04 2.30 -5.65
CA TRP A 19 -6.59 2.92 -4.46
C TRP A 19 -6.95 1.86 -3.42
N ASP A 20 -6.48 2.06 -2.21
CA ASP A 20 -6.91 1.32 -1.03
C ASP A 20 -7.93 2.16 -0.26
N TYR A 21 -8.95 1.48 0.28
CA TYR A 21 -10.09 2.07 0.96
C TYR A 21 -10.14 1.55 2.39
N PRO A 22 -9.29 2.06 3.30
CA PRO A 22 -9.23 1.56 4.66
C PRO A 22 -10.53 1.88 5.39
N VAL A 23 -11.05 0.89 6.11
CA VAL A 23 -12.20 1.03 7.00
C VAL A 23 -11.66 1.13 8.43
N PRO A 24 -12.07 2.14 9.22
CA PRO A 24 -11.65 2.25 10.61
C PRO A 24 -12.00 1.00 11.44
N ILE A 25 -11.06 0.57 12.29
CA ILE A 25 -11.24 -0.49 13.28
C ILE A 25 -11.81 0.15 14.54
N GLY A 26 -13.11 0.41 14.53
CA GLY A 26 -13.85 1.00 15.65
C GLY A 26 -14.46 2.37 15.33
N GLU A 27 -15.18 2.91 16.31
CA GLU A 27 -15.93 4.16 16.18
C GLU A 27 -15.26 5.33 16.91
N GLU A 28 -14.20 5.07 17.68
CA GLU A 28 -13.52 6.08 18.46
C GLU A 28 -12.60 6.96 17.59
N VAL A 29 -12.53 8.25 17.95
CA VAL A 29 -11.60 9.18 17.30
C VAL A 29 -10.17 8.83 17.69
N LEU A 30 -9.37 8.52 16.68
CA LEU A 30 -7.98 8.10 16.86
C LEU A 30 -7.03 9.31 16.83
N ASP A 31 -5.92 9.20 17.55
CA ASP A 31 -4.82 10.15 17.44
C ASP A 31 -4.08 9.97 16.09
N LEU A 32 -3.36 11.00 15.66
CA LEU A 32 -2.70 11.00 14.35
C LEU A 32 -1.77 9.78 14.16
N LYS A 33 -1.05 9.36 15.20
CA LYS A 33 -0.12 8.24 15.10
C LYS A 33 -0.85 6.92 14.86
N SER A 34 -1.96 6.68 15.56
CA SER A 34 -2.77 5.47 15.39
C SER A 34 -3.43 5.45 14.01
N VAL A 35 -4.02 6.56 13.56
CA VAL A 35 -4.59 6.65 12.21
C VAL A 35 -3.54 6.35 11.14
N LEU A 36 -2.34 6.93 11.25
CA LEU A 36 -1.27 6.70 10.29
C LEU A 36 -0.79 5.25 10.30
N LYS A 37 -0.71 4.60 11.47
CA LYS A 37 -0.37 3.18 11.57
C LYS A 37 -1.42 2.31 10.90
N GLU A 38 -2.70 2.63 11.09
CA GLU A 38 -3.82 1.88 10.54
C GLU A 38 -3.90 1.99 9.01
N ILE A 39 -3.91 3.21 8.47
CA ILE A 39 -4.03 3.40 7.01
C ILE A 39 -2.79 2.89 6.25
N ARG A 40 -1.61 2.88 6.89
CA ARG A 40 -0.39 2.30 6.31
C ARG A 40 -0.43 0.78 6.29
N GLY A 41 -1.01 0.16 7.32
CA GLY A 41 -0.94 -1.28 7.52
C GLY A 41 0.50 -1.79 7.46
N ARG A 42 0.79 -2.63 6.45
CA ARG A 42 2.13 -3.20 6.20
C ARG A 42 2.87 -2.55 5.03
N ASP A 43 2.31 -1.53 4.39
CA ASP A 43 2.91 -0.91 3.23
C ASP A 43 4.01 0.09 3.64
N PRO A 44 5.27 -0.13 3.23
CA PRO A 44 6.38 0.76 3.58
C PRO A 44 6.48 1.96 2.64
N ARG A 45 5.58 2.15 1.67
CA ARG A 45 5.67 3.28 0.73
C ARG A 45 5.18 4.58 1.40
N PRO A 46 5.62 5.75 0.89
CA PRO A 46 4.99 7.02 1.24
C PRO A 46 3.50 7.02 0.88
N LEU A 47 2.73 7.89 1.53
CA LEU A 47 1.30 7.96 1.34
C LEU A 47 0.91 9.04 0.32
N ILE A 48 -0.11 8.70 -0.47
CA ILE A 48 -1.02 9.66 -1.10
C ILE A 48 -2.39 9.41 -0.50
N VAL A 49 -2.97 10.42 0.15
CA VAL A 49 -4.32 10.30 0.70
C VAL A 49 -5.21 11.29 -0.01
N LEU A 50 -6.22 10.77 -0.70
CA LEU A 50 -7.25 11.53 -1.37
C LEU A 50 -8.55 11.41 -0.56
N ARG A 51 -9.21 12.53 -0.29
CA ARG A 51 -10.60 12.50 0.19
C ARG A 51 -11.55 12.84 -0.94
N ASP A 52 -12.70 12.18 -0.95
CA ASP A 52 -13.78 12.53 -1.86
C ASP A 52 -14.37 13.92 -1.54
N CYS A 53 -14.88 14.56 -2.59
CA CYS A 53 -15.45 15.90 -2.55
C CYS A 53 -16.69 15.94 -3.45
N ASP A 54 -17.70 16.76 -3.15
CA ASP A 54 -18.95 16.79 -3.94
C ASP A 54 -18.73 17.12 -5.41
N SER A 55 -17.80 18.05 -5.70
CA SER A 55 -17.42 18.41 -7.06
C SER A 55 -16.48 17.40 -7.73
N CYS A 56 -15.94 16.44 -6.98
CA CYS A 56 -14.99 15.42 -7.41
C CYS A 56 -15.59 14.01 -7.42
N LYS A 57 -16.88 13.84 -7.05
CA LYS A 57 -17.47 12.53 -6.77
C LYS A 57 -17.28 11.55 -7.93
N GLY A 58 -16.57 10.45 -7.66
CA GLY A 58 -16.29 9.40 -8.65
C GLY A 58 -15.24 9.76 -9.71
N LYS A 59 -14.55 10.90 -9.58
CA LYS A 59 -13.48 11.32 -10.49
C LYS A 59 -12.21 11.59 -9.71
N ASP A 60 -11.10 11.05 -10.19
CA ASP A 60 -9.77 11.37 -9.65
C ASP A 60 -9.29 12.77 -10.10
N ASP A 61 -10.22 13.69 -10.44
CA ASP A 61 -9.99 15.02 -11.01
C ASP A 61 -9.05 15.88 -10.12
N ALA A 62 -9.03 15.64 -8.80
CA ALA A 62 -8.14 16.31 -7.85
C ALA A 62 -6.65 15.93 -8.01
N LEU A 63 -6.37 14.76 -8.59
CA LEU A 63 -5.03 14.25 -8.88
C LEU A 63 -4.73 14.24 -10.40
N LEU A 64 -5.76 14.01 -11.21
CA LEU A 64 -5.72 13.85 -12.66
C LEU A 64 -6.55 14.95 -13.31
N SER A 65 -5.93 16.09 -13.66
CA SER A 65 -6.62 17.10 -14.49
C SER A 65 -6.98 16.52 -15.85
N ARG A 66 -8.14 16.83 -16.46
CA ARG A 66 -8.64 16.22 -17.71
C ARG A 66 -7.76 16.36 -18.98
N THR A 67 -6.54 16.88 -18.88
CA THR A 67 -5.63 17.14 -19.99
C THR A 67 -4.67 15.97 -20.25
N LEU A 68 -4.30 15.81 -21.54
CA LEU A 68 -3.20 14.94 -21.99
C LEU A 68 -1.91 15.33 -21.25
N GLY A 69 -1.29 14.39 -20.54
CA GLY A 69 -0.09 14.63 -19.72
C GLY A 69 -0.09 13.95 -18.34
N ASN A 70 -1.20 13.31 -17.96
CA ASN A 70 -1.33 12.65 -16.66
C ASN A 70 -0.62 11.31 -16.54
N GLU A 71 -0.14 10.72 -17.62
CA GLU A 71 0.53 9.41 -17.57
C GLU A 71 1.70 9.42 -16.59
N LYS A 72 2.46 10.52 -16.57
CA LYS A 72 3.53 10.71 -15.60
C LYS A 72 3.01 10.71 -14.16
N THR A 73 1.87 11.33 -13.89
CA THR A 73 1.22 11.29 -12.56
C THR A 73 0.85 9.86 -12.20
N LEU A 74 0.19 9.13 -13.11
CA LEU A 74 -0.21 7.73 -12.93
C LEU A 74 0.97 6.78 -12.72
N LEU A 75 2.12 7.07 -13.32
CA LEU A 75 3.35 6.31 -13.07
C LEU A 75 3.96 6.68 -11.72
N LEU A 76 3.94 7.96 -11.35
CA LEU A 76 4.47 8.39 -10.06
C LEU A 76 3.71 7.80 -8.87
N THR A 77 2.38 7.61 -9.00
CA THR A 77 1.56 6.97 -7.96
C THR A 77 1.97 5.53 -7.67
N GLN A 78 2.68 4.84 -8.58
CA GLN A 78 3.11 3.45 -8.36
C GLN A 78 4.11 3.31 -7.19
N TRP A 79 4.85 4.38 -6.88
CA TRP A 79 5.78 4.45 -5.75
C TRP A 79 5.15 4.98 -4.46
N PHE A 80 3.83 5.13 -4.44
CA PHE A 80 3.10 5.48 -3.25
C PHE A 80 2.10 4.40 -2.87
N HIS A 81 1.81 4.33 -1.59
CA HIS A 81 0.60 3.72 -1.08
C HIS A 81 -0.54 4.75 -1.22
N CYS A 82 -1.50 4.46 -2.09
CA CYS A 82 -2.54 5.40 -2.47
C CYS A 82 -3.84 5.04 -1.74
N ILE A 83 -4.28 5.93 -0.86
CA ILE A 83 -5.46 5.75 -0.02
C ILE A 83 -6.54 6.71 -0.48
N LYS A 84 -7.77 6.21 -0.60
CA LYS A 84 -8.96 7.01 -0.89
C LYS A 84 -9.95 6.89 0.25
N LEU A 85 -10.35 8.04 0.78
CA LEU A 85 -11.28 8.17 1.90
C LEU A 85 -12.55 8.85 1.42
N ASP A 86 -13.67 8.46 2.01
CA ASP A 86 -14.94 9.11 1.72
C ASP A 86 -15.00 10.54 2.31
N ARG A 87 -16.09 11.25 2.04
CA ARG A 87 -16.31 12.61 2.55
C ARG A 87 -16.57 12.65 4.06
N ARG A 88 -17.11 11.59 4.65
CA ARG A 88 -17.48 11.51 6.07
C ARG A 88 -16.25 11.64 6.97
N VAL A 89 -15.05 11.43 6.42
CA VAL A 89 -13.78 11.77 7.08
C VAL A 89 -13.71 13.21 7.62
N LEU A 90 -14.52 14.13 7.10
CA LEU A 90 -14.59 15.51 7.60
C LEU A 90 -15.45 15.68 8.86
N GLU A 91 -16.27 14.69 9.20
CA GLU A 91 -17.11 14.71 10.41
C GLU A 91 -16.22 14.55 11.65
N LYS A 92 -16.46 15.35 12.68
CA LYS A 92 -15.62 15.34 13.90
C LYS A 92 -15.63 14.00 14.65
N SER A 93 -16.70 13.23 14.50
CA SER A 93 -16.87 11.89 15.06
C SER A 93 -16.15 10.81 14.26
N HIS A 94 -15.67 11.11 13.05
CA HIS A 94 -15.04 10.10 12.21
C HIS A 94 -13.65 9.71 12.77
N PRO A 95 -13.30 8.41 12.87
CA PRO A 95 -12.02 7.97 13.43
C PRO A 95 -10.78 8.61 12.80
N TYR A 96 -10.83 8.84 11.49
CA TYR A 96 -9.76 9.47 10.71
C TYR A 96 -9.85 11.00 10.58
N HIS A 97 -10.74 11.67 11.33
CA HIS A 97 -10.97 13.12 11.22
C HIS A 97 -9.69 13.95 11.38
N ILE A 98 -8.78 13.50 12.26
CA ILE A 98 -7.52 14.18 12.54
C ILE A 98 -6.63 14.38 11.29
N LEU A 99 -6.83 13.60 10.23
CA LEU A 99 -6.12 13.80 8.96
C LEU A 99 -6.52 15.10 8.25
N PHE A 100 -7.72 15.63 8.56
CA PHE A 100 -8.35 16.75 7.87
C PHE A 100 -8.94 17.81 8.84
N SER A 101 -8.45 17.89 10.07
CA SER A 101 -9.02 18.74 11.14
C SER A 101 -8.77 20.26 11.00
N GLY A 102 -8.31 20.74 9.84
CA GLY A 102 -8.05 22.17 9.59
C GLY A 102 -9.26 22.92 9.05
N GLU A 103 -9.28 24.25 9.19
CA GLU A 103 -10.37 25.12 8.68
C GLU A 103 -10.66 24.93 7.19
N LYS A 104 -9.59 24.67 6.40
CA LYS A 104 -9.65 24.41 4.97
C LYS A 104 -8.98 23.07 4.69
N PRO A 105 -9.69 21.94 4.90
CA PRO A 105 -9.08 20.62 4.81
C PRO A 105 -8.55 20.35 3.40
N PRO A 106 -7.33 19.82 3.23
CA PRO A 106 -6.79 19.50 1.92
C PRO A 106 -7.67 18.46 1.21
N HIS A 107 -7.75 18.53 -0.11
CA HIS A 107 -8.43 17.48 -0.90
C HIS A 107 -7.54 16.25 -1.05
N LEU A 108 -6.24 16.49 -1.12
CA LEU A 108 -5.20 15.52 -1.35
C LEU A 108 -4.03 15.91 -0.47
N PHE A 109 -3.39 14.96 0.19
CA PHE A 109 -2.07 15.22 0.75
C PHE A 109 -1.11 14.08 0.45
N LEU A 110 0.17 14.42 0.44
CA LEU A 110 1.27 13.48 0.26
C LEU A 110 2.06 13.46 1.56
N MET A 111 2.54 12.30 1.99
CA MET A 111 3.31 12.20 3.21
C MET A 111 4.43 11.17 3.12
N SER A 112 5.62 11.51 3.63
CA SER A 112 6.74 10.56 3.72
C SER A 112 6.41 9.41 4.66
N TRP A 113 7.16 8.30 4.57
CA TRP A 113 6.86 7.12 5.40
C TRP A 113 6.91 7.40 6.91
N ASP A 114 7.88 8.19 7.35
CA ASP A 114 8.07 8.61 8.74
C ASP A 114 7.17 9.77 9.18
N GLY A 115 6.41 10.38 8.26
CA GLY A 115 5.59 11.57 8.51
C GLY A 115 6.36 12.89 8.61
N SER A 116 7.68 12.91 8.42
CA SER A 116 8.50 14.14 8.52
C SER A 116 8.17 15.18 7.45
N ILE A 117 7.68 14.73 6.29
CA ILE A 117 7.25 15.60 5.20
C ILE A 117 5.76 15.35 4.96
N ARG A 118 4.96 16.41 5.09
CA ARG A 118 3.55 16.46 4.67
C ARG A 118 3.35 17.60 3.67
N MET A 119 2.67 17.31 2.57
CA MET A 119 2.40 18.26 1.49
C MET A 119 0.90 18.26 1.18
N ASP A 120 0.22 19.29 1.67
CA ASP A 120 -1.21 19.47 1.50
C ASP A 120 -1.55 20.14 0.16
N LEU A 121 -2.53 19.59 -0.55
CA LEU A 121 -2.99 20.01 -1.88
C LEU A 121 -4.50 20.20 -1.86
N ASN A 122 -4.95 21.37 -2.28
CA ASN A 122 -6.36 21.78 -2.23
C ASN A 122 -7.16 21.40 -3.49
N GLY A 123 -6.58 20.63 -4.41
CA GLY A 123 -7.21 20.21 -5.67
C GLY A 123 -7.17 21.25 -6.79
N LYS A 124 -6.63 22.46 -6.54
CA LYS A 124 -6.49 23.54 -7.54
C LYS A 124 -5.05 23.74 -8.01
N GLN A 125 -4.13 22.85 -7.63
CA GLN A 125 -2.72 22.93 -8.01
C GLN A 125 -2.48 22.61 -9.49
N SER A 126 -1.44 23.20 -10.08
CA SER A 126 -0.95 22.78 -11.41
C SER A 126 -0.27 21.40 -11.36
N GLN A 127 -0.24 20.68 -12.49
CA GLN A 127 0.48 19.42 -12.61
C GLN A 127 1.97 19.53 -12.24
N LYS A 128 2.61 20.65 -12.61
CA LYS A 128 4.00 20.94 -12.22
C LYS A 128 4.14 20.97 -10.70
N LYS A 129 3.23 21.65 -9.99
CA LYS A 129 3.24 21.72 -8.52
C LYS A 129 3.01 20.34 -7.91
N LEU A 130 2.05 19.56 -8.44
CA LEU A 130 1.81 18.18 -8.01
C LEU A 130 3.08 17.32 -8.15
N TRP A 131 3.72 17.32 -9.32
CA TRP A 131 4.95 16.53 -9.55
C TRP A 131 6.10 16.94 -8.66
N MET A 132 6.24 18.24 -8.36
CA MET A 132 7.26 18.73 -7.42
C MET A 132 7.00 18.23 -6.00
N SER A 133 5.74 18.26 -5.54
CA SER A 133 5.37 17.71 -4.23
C SER A 133 5.58 16.20 -4.16
N MET A 134 5.17 15.45 -5.19
CA MET A 134 5.42 14.00 -5.26
C MET A 134 6.91 13.69 -5.25
N ARG A 135 7.72 14.42 -6.04
CA ARG A 135 9.18 14.24 -6.06
C ARG A 135 9.80 14.50 -4.69
N LYS A 136 9.36 15.55 -3.99
CA LYS A 136 9.91 15.91 -2.67
C LYS A 136 9.73 14.76 -1.68
N VAL A 137 8.53 14.18 -1.63
CA VAL A 137 8.23 13.03 -0.77
C VAL A 137 9.01 11.79 -1.22
N LEU A 138 8.95 11.43 -2.50
CA LEU A 138 9.68 10.25 -3.00
C LEU A 138 11.19 10.34 -2.79
N LYS A 139 11.79 11.53 -2.91
CA LYS A 139 13.22 11.74 -2.65
C LYS A 139 13.59 11.49 -1.18
N ALA A 140 12.67 11.71 -0.25
CA ALA A 140 12.89 11.39 1.15
C ALA A 140 12.96 9.88 1.36
N ASP A 141 12.05 9.14 0.74
CA ASP A 141 11.81 7.72 1.00
C ASP A 141 12.58 6.73 0.11
N TYR A 142 12.99 7.14 -1.10
CA TYR A 142 13.65 6.28 -2.08
C TYR A 142 15.08 6.70 -2.40
N LYS A 143 15.93 5.71 -2.72
CA LYS A 143 17.33 5.94 -3.09
C LYS A 143 17.48 6.50 -4.50
N LYS A 144 16.67 6.02 -5.46
CA LYS A 144 16.71 6.45 -6.86
C LYS A 144 15.68 7.56 -7.17
N ASP A 145 15.94 8.38 -8.19
CA ASP A 145 15.03 9.47 -8.60
C ASP A 145 13.83 8.94 -9.40
N ALA A 146 12.65 9.04 -8.80
CA ALA A 146 11.39 8.60 -9.40
C ALA A 146 10.97 9.37 -10.65
N LEU A 147 11.33 10.66 -10.80
CA LEU A 147 10.99 11.41 -12.01
C LEU A 147 11.78 10.91 -13.22
N VAL A 148 13.05 10.57 -13.00
CA VAL A 148 13.90 9.97 -14.05
C VAL A 148 13.36 8.59 -14.42
N ALA A 149 13.00 7.77 -13.42
CA ALA A 149 12.40 6.47 -13.64
C ALA A 149 11.07 6.56 -14.41
N ALA A 150 10.16 7.45 -14.00
CA ALA A 150 8.89 7.68 -14.69
C ALA A 150 9.08 8.09 -16.15
N ARG A 151 10.04 8.98 -16.44
CA ARG A 151 10.36 9.39 -17.82
C ARG A 151 10.84 8.21 -18.67
N ASN A 152 11.70 7.36 -18.11
CA ASN A 152 12.18 6.18 -18.82
C ASN A 152 11.06 5.14 -18.99
N TRP A 153 10.17 5.01 -18.00
CA TRP A 153 9.04 4.10 -18.07
C TRP A 153 8.03 4.52 -19.14
N LEU A 154 7.76 5.83 -19.33
CA LEU A 154 6.93 6.32 -20.45
C LEU A 154 7.46 5.82 -21.81
N ARG A 155 8.78 5.83 -22.02
CA ARG A 155 9.38 5.30 -23.26
C ARG A 155 9.19 3.79 -23.41
N ILE A 156 9.12 3.05 -22.30
CA ILE A 156 8.81 1.62 -22.32
C ILE A 156 7.33 1.41 -22.67
N LEU A 157 6.42 2.25 -22.18
CA LEU A 157 5.01 2.19 -22.58
C LEU A 157 4.85 2.40 -24.09
N ASP A 158 5.56 3.37 -24.68
CA ASP A 158 5.57 3.56 -26.13
C ASP A 158 6.03 2.29 -26.87
N ARG A 159 7.02 1.57 -26.32
CA ARG A 159 7.48 0.28 -26.87
C ARG A 159 6.44 -0.82 -26.73
N PHE A 160 5.74 -0.90 -25.60
CA PHE A 160 4.66 -1.86 -25.42
C PHE A 160 3.53 -1.64 -26.43
N ASP A 161 3.17 -0.39 -26.72
CA ASP A 161 2.15 -0.10 -27.74
C ASP A 161 2.62 -0.54 -29.15
N ILE A 162 3.91 -0.38 -29.46
CA ILE A 162 4.47 -0.92 -30.71
C ILE A 162 4.37 -2.45 -30.73
N PHE A 163 4.73 -3.12 -29.64
CA PHE A 163 4.67 -4.58 -29.55
C PHE A 163 3.24 -5.12 -29.67
N ASP A 164 2.28 -4.54 -28.95
CA ASP A 164 0.88 -4.93 -29.01
C ASP A 164 0.32 -4.77 -30.44
N SER A 165 0.66 -3.67 -31.13
CA SER A 165 0.28 -3.46 -32.54
C SER A 165 0.90 -4.49 -33.48
N GLN A 166 2.20 -4.74 -33.34
CA GLN A 166 2.92 -5.71 -34.18
C GLN A 166 2.43 -7.14 -33.95
N GLU A 167 2.18 -7.53 -32.70
CA GLU A 167 1.66 -8.84 -32.33
C GLU A 167 0.30 -9.08 -32.96
N LYS A 168 -0.62 -8.11 -32.85
CA LYS A 168 -1.95 -8.18 -33.48
C LYS A 168 -1.87 -8.28 -35.00
N ASN A 169 -0.98 -7.52 -35.62
CA ASN A 169 -0.80 -7.56 -37.07
C ASN A 169 -0.23 -8.91 -37.54
N LEU A 170 0.78 -9.44 -36.85
CA LEU A 170 1.40 -10.72 -37.18
C LEU A 170 0.45 -11.91 -36.92
N SER A 171 -0.31 -11.89 -35.82
CA SER A 171 -1.31 -12.92 -35.53
C SER A 171 -2.41 -12.94 -36.59
N THR A 172 -2.95 -11.77 -36.95
CA THR A 172 -3.95 -11.66 -38.02
C THR A 172 -3.43 -12.19 -39.37
N GLN A 173 -2.15 -11.95 -39.69
CA GLN A 173 -1.53 -12.51 -40.90
C GLN A 173 -1.39 -14.03 -40.82
N LEU A 174 -1.01 -14.55 -39.65
CA LEU A 174 -0.87 -15.99 -39.41
C LEU A 174 -2.22 -16.70 -39.55
N ASP A 175 -3.26 -16.18 -38.90
CA ASP A 175 -4.62 -16.73 -38.95
C ASP A 175 -5.16 -16.77 -40.39
N ARG A 176 -4.95 -15.69 -41.15
CA ARG A 176 -5.32 -15.62 -42.58
C ARG A 176 -4.59 -16.65 -43.42
N LEU A 177 -3.32 -16.93 -43.12
CA LEU A 177 -2.55 -17.94 -43.85
C LEU A 177 -2.97 -19.36 -43.45
N LEU A 178 -3.26 -19.62 -42.18
CA LEU A 178 -3.75 -20.91 -41.72
C LEU A 178 -5.12 -21.24 -42.33
N GLY A 179 -6.05 -20.28 -42.36
CA GLY A 179 -7.38 -20.46 -42.96
C GLY A 179 -7.38 -20.70 -44.47
N LYS A 180 -6.34 -20.26 -45.20
CA LYS A 180 -6.22 -20.41 -46.66
C LYS A 180 -5.29 -21.57 -47.11
N LYS A 181 -4.90 -22.48 -46.20
CA LYS A 181 -3.84 -23.50 -46.45
C LYS A 181 -2.56 -22.87 -47.02
N GLY A 182 -2.12 -21.78 -46.41
CA GLY A 182 -0.96 -20.99 -46.83
C GLY A 182 0.36 -21.77 -46.80
N LYS A 183 1.36 -21.26 -47.53
CA LYS A 183 2.68 -21.90 -47.64
C LYS A 183 3.34 -22.04 -46.26
N ALA A 184 3.69 -23.27 -45.86
CA ALA A 184 4.32 -23.59 -44.57
C ALA A 184 5.56 -22.74 -44.25
N LYS A 185 6.38 -22.41 -45.26
CA LYS A 185 7.55 -21.52 -45.10
C LYS A 185 7.17 -20.11 -44.61
N LYS A 186 6.05 -19.55 -45.09
CA LYS A 186 5.57 -18.22 -44.68
C LYS A 186 5.01 -18.25 -43.25
N ILE A 187 4.30 -19.33 -42.90
CA ILE A 187 3.79 -19.57 -41.54
C ILE A 187 4.97 -19.61 -40.55
N LYS A 188 5.97 -20.47 -40.80
CA LYS A 188 7.19 -20.55 -39.97
C LYS A 188 7.92 -19.21 -39.83
N ALA A 189 7.98 -18.40 -40.90
CA ALA A 189 8.60 -17.09 -40.85
C ALA A 189 7.84 -16.09 -39.96
N LEU A 190 6.50 -16.13 -39.96
CA LEU A 190 5.67 -15.31 -39.07
C LEU A 190 5.78 -15.78 -37.61
N GLU A 191 5.78 -17.10 -37.38
CA GLU A 191 6.00 -17.68 -36.05
C GLU A 191 7.37 -17.26 -35.48
N ALA A 192 8.43 -17.28 -36.29
CA ALA A 192 9.75 -16.81 -35.87
C ALA A 192 9.76 -15.31 -35.52
N LYS A 193 9.03 -14.48 -36.28
CA LYS A 193 8.86 -13.05 -35.95
C LYS A 193 8.10 -12.85 -34.65
N LEU A 194 7.02 -13.59 -34.42
CA LEU A 194 6.27 -13.58 -33.16
C LEU A 194 7.14 -14.01 -31.99
N ALA A 195 7.94 -15.07 -32.13
CA ALA A 195 8.86 -15.54 -31.11
C ALA A 195 9.93 -14.48 -30.78
N LYS A 196 10.47 -13.80 -31.79
CA LYS A 196 11.41 -12.67 -31.59
C LYS A 196 10.75 -11.51 -30.85
N LEU A 197 9.54 -11.13 -31.27
CA LEU A 197 8.77 -10.04 -30.66
C LEU A 197 8.47 -10.33 -29.17
N LYS A 198 8.13 -11.58 -28.83
CA LYS A 198 7.93 -12.01 -27.44
C LYS A 198 9.19 -11.84 -26.60
N LYS A 199 10.36 -12.24 -27.11
CA LYS A 199 11.66 -12.04 -26.42
C LYS A 199 11.97 -10.56 -26.18
N GLU A 200 11.70 -9.70 -27.17
CA GLU A 200 11.89 -8.25 -27.02
C GLU A 200 10.92 -7.66 -25.98
N ARG A 201 9.68 -8.13 -25.94
CA ARG A 201 8.69 -7.75 -24.94
C ARG A 201 9.08 -8.19 -23.53
N GLU A 202 9.60 -9.40 -23.36
CA GLU A 202 10.15 -9.89 -22.08
C GLU A 202 11.33 -9.03 -21.60
N ALA A 203 12.23 -8.64 -22.51
CA ALA A 203 13.32 -7.74 -22.18
C ALA A 203 12.81 -6.35 -21.74
N ALA A 204 11.74 -5.85 -22.36
CA ALA A 204 11.10 -4.61 -21.93
C ALA A 204 10.42 -4.74 -20.55
N PHE A 205 9.82 -5.90 -20.23
CA PHE A 205 9.29 -6.17 -18.89
C PHE A 205 10.38 -6.18 -17.82
N LYS A 206 11.54 -6.79 -18.10
CA LYS A 206 12.68 -6.75 -17.16
C LYS A 206 13.13 -5.32 -16.90
N LYS A 207 13.26 -4.52 -17.95
CA LYS A 207 13.60 -3.08 -17.82
C LYS A 207 12.54 -2.30 -17.05
N GLU A 208 11.26 -2.60 -17.24
CA GLU A 208 10.17 -2.03 -16.44
C GLU A 208 10.35 -2.36 -14.94
N GLN A 209 10.61 -3.62 -14.60
CA GLN A 209 10.82 -4.04 -13.20
C GLN A 209 12.02 -3.33 -12.55
N ASP A 210 13.11 -3.16 -13.28
CA ASP A 210 14.30 -2.45 -12.80
C ASP A 210 14.03 -0.96 -12.52
N LEU A 211 13.18 -0.33 -13.34
CA LEU A 211 12.76 1.06 -13.15
C LEU A 211 11.79 1.23 -11.98
N ILE A 212 10.89 0.26 -11.77
CA ILE A 212 9.95 0.26 -10.64
C ILE A 212 10.72 0.10 -9.32
N ASN A 213 11.81 -0.68 -9.31
CA ASN A 213 12.61 -0.90 -8.13
C ASN A 213 13.55 0.29 -7.81
N LEU A 214 12.98 1.32 -7.17
CA LEU A 214 13.71 2.51 -6.70
C LEU A 214 14.48 2.31 -5.39
N VAL A 215 14.25 1.19 -4.70
CA VAL A 215 14.82 0.84 -3.39
C VAL A 215 14.44 1.84 -2.29
N LEU A 216 13.59 1.38 -1.36
CA LEU A 216 13.24 2.17 -0.17
C LEU A 216 14.45 2.35 0.74
N LYS A 217 14.60 3.53 1.33
CA LYS A 217 15.67 3.82 2.29
C LYS A 217 15.44 3.14 3.64
N HIS A 218 14.18 3.02 4.03
CA HIS A 218 13.72 2.47 5.30
C HIS A 218 13.04 1.11 5.10
N ALA A 219 13.48 0.33 4.10
CA ALA A 219 12.91 -0.99 3.83
C ALA A 219 12.88 -1.81 5.12
N PRO A 220 11.74 -2.43 5.48
CA PRO A 220 11.64 -3.24 6.68
C PRO A 220 12.73 -4.31 6.63
N LYS A 221 13.52 -4.45 7.71
CA LYS A 221 14.51 -5.53 7.82
C LYS A 221 13.78 -6.84 7.58
N LYS A 222 14.35 -7.75 6.76
CA LYS A 222 13.84 -9.11 6.67
C LYS A 222 13.84 -9.68 8.08
N ARG A 223 12.65 -10.01 8.61
CA ARG A 223 12.52 -10.67 9.90
C ARG A 223 13.34 -11.96 9.85
N THR A 224 14.29 -12.07 10.75
CA THR A 224 15.08 -13.27 10.99
C THR A 224 14.34 -14.16 11.98
N VAL A 225 14.73 -15.43 12.10
CA VAL A 225 14.18 -16.35 13.12
C VAL A 225 14.34 -15.74 14.53
N ALA A 226 15.44 -15.02 14.77
CA ALA A 226 15.67 -14.31 16.03
C ALA A 226 14.65 -13.18 16.32
N ASP A 227 14.09 -12.55 15.29
CA ASP A 227 13.04 -11.53 15.49
C ASP A 227 11.69 -12.17 15.85
N PHE A 228 11.43 -13.40 15.39
CA PHE A 228 10.28 -14.19 15.82
C PHE A 228 10.42 -14.68 17.26
N ASP A 229 11.61 -15.18 17.62
CA ASP A 229 11.89 -15.63 18.99
C ASP A 229 11.82 -14.47 20.00
N ALA A 230 12.19 -13.25 19.58
CA ALA A 230 12.08 -12.04 20.39
C ALA A 230 10.62 -11.58 20.60
N GLU A 231 9.78 -11.59 19.55
CA GLU A 231 8.33 -11.28 19.68
C GLU A 231 7.62 -12.32 20.57
N SER A 232 7.94 -13.61 20.44
CA SER A 232 7.41 -14.66 21.33
C SER A 232 7.88 -14.51 22.77
N ALA A 233 9.13 -14.07 22.99
CA ALA A 233 9.64 -13.82 24.35
C ALA A 233 8.96 -12.61 25.02
N ASP A 234 8.60 -11.58 24.27
CA ASP A 234 7.86 -10.41 24.79
C ASP A 234 6.39 -10.76 25.06
N GLU A 235 5.75 -11.63 24.27
CA GLU A 235 4.41 -12.18 24.57
C GLU A 235 4.41 -13.05 25.84
N VAL A 236 5.47 -13.82 26.09
CA VAL A 236 5.63 -14.63 27.32
C VAL A 236 5.91 -13.75 28.54
N LYS A 237 6.59 -12.60 28.39
CA LYS A 237 6.77 -11.63 29.49
C LYS A 237 5.47 -10.87 29.79
N ALA A 238 4.68 -10.52 28.78
CA ALA A 238 3.37 -9.88 28.97
C ALA A 238 2.33 -10.81 29.61
N SER A 239 2.48 -12.13 29.42
CA SER A 239 1.64 -13.18 30.04
C SER A 239 2.27 -13.84 31.28
N GLY A 240 3.38 -13.29 31.78
CA GLY A 240 4.16 -13.78 32.92
C GLY A 240 3.46 -13.59 34.28
N GLY A 241 2.28 -14.20 34.45
CA GLY A 241 1.63 -14.42 35.73
C GLY A 241 2.45 -15.39 36.58
N GLY A 242 3.48 -14.90 37.25
CA GLY A 242 4.24 -15.61 38.29
C GLY A 242 3.46 -15.86 39.59
N GLY A 243 2.14 -16.08 39.51
CA GLY A 243 1.26 -16.18 40.68
C GLY A 243 0.63 -17.55 40.92
N LEU A 244 0.64 -18.46 39.94
CA LEU A 244 -0.08 -19.73 40.06
C LEU A 244 0.75 -20.83 40.74
N LEU A 245 2.04 -20.96 40.40
CA LEU A 245 2.93 -21.96 40.99
C LEU A 245 3.32 -21.63 42.44
N ASP A 246 3.42 -20.34 42.78
CA ASP A 246 3.75 -19.89 44.14
C ASP A 246 2.58 -20.09 45.12
N LYS A 247 1.33 -20.02 44.63
CA LYS A 247 0.13 -20.34 45.42
C LYS A 247 0.00 -21.83 45.72
N ILE A 248 0.39 -22.70 44.78
CA ILE A 248 0.37 -24.16 44.99
C ILE A 248 1.48 -24.58 45.97
N ARG A 249 2.62 -23.89 45.98
CA ARG A 249 3.70 -24.18 46.93
C ARG A 249 3.41 -23.70 48.36
N LYS A 250 2.68 -22.59 48.53
CA LYS A 250 2.26 -22.09 49.86
C LYS A 250 1.02 -22.80 50.43
N GLY A 251 0.23 -23.51 49.63
CA GLY A 251 -1.00 -24.20 50.09
C GLY A 251 -0.82 -25.59 50.70
N LYS A 252 0.40 -26.14 50.76
CA LYS A 252 0.66 -27.52 51.25
C LYS A 252 1.34 -27.61 52.62
N GLY A 253 1.40 -26.51 53.38
CA GLY A 253 2.14 -26.42 54.65
C GLY A 253 1.34 -26.48 55.95
N GLU A 254 0.02 -26.23 55.95
CA GLU A 254 -0.74 -26.08 57.20
C GLU A 254 -1.88 -27.11 57.31
N ALA A 255 -1.50 -28.36 57.58
CA ALA A 255 -2.43 -29.36 58.10
C ALA A 255 -1.65 -30.39 58.93
N LYS A 256 -1.36 -30.05 60.18
CA LYS A 256 -1.17 -30.98 61.31
C LYS A 256 -0.79 -30.22 62.58
N ASN A 257 -1.76 -30.06 63.49
CA ASN A 257 -1.66 -30.36 64.93
C ASN A 257 -2.62 -29.50 65.74
N ALA A 258 -3.70 -30.11 66.24
CA ALA A 258 -4.13 -30.02 67.65
C ALA A 258 -5.49 -30.72 67.82
N SER A 259 -5.46 -32.05 67.88
CA SER A 259 -6.48 -32.84 68.56
C SER A 259 -6.20 -32.82 70.07
N GLY A 260 -7.15 -32.39 70.90
CA GLY A 260 -6.98 -32.32 72.35
C GLY A 260 -8.29 -32.06 73.09
N THR A 261 -9.17 -33.06 73.08
CA THR A 261 -10.45 -33.14 73.78
C THR A 261 -10.27 -33.19 75.31
N LYS A 262 -10.99 -32.38 76.09
CA LYS A 262 -12.04 -32.85 77.04
C LYS A 262 -12.71 -31.73 77.88
N PRO A 263 -13.95 -31.97 78.38
CA PRO A 263 -14.82 -30.97 79.00
C PRO A 263 -14.97 -31.12 80.52
N LYS A 264 -15.54 -30.09 81.18
CA LYS A 264 -16.46 -30.09 82.35
C LYS A 264 -16.59 -28.64 82.86
N GLY A 265 -17.78 -28.03 82.85
CA GLY A 265 -18.64 -27.81 84.04
C GLY A 265 -18.22 -26.54 84.80
N ALA A 266 -19.02 -25.73 85.49
CA ALA A 266 -20.45 -25.53 85.71
C ALA A 266 -20.54 -24.28 86.63
N LEU A 267 -21.70 -23.59 86.70
CA LEU A 267 -22.09 -22.55 87.69
C LEU A 267 -21.27 -21.23 87.63
N GLY A 268 -21.80 -20.03 87.81
CA GLY A 268 -23.00 -19.56 88.51
C GLY A 268 -22.58 -18.49 89.53
N THR A 269 -23.40 -17.44 89.70
CA THR A 269 -23.27 -16.25 90.60
C THR A 269 -22.35 -15.13 90.08
N GLY A 270 -22.70 -13.85 90.06
CA GLY A 270 -23.77 -13.12 90.75
C GLY A 270 -23.19 -12.30 91.89
N HIS A 271 -22.85 -11.03 91.62
CA HIS A 271 -23.08 -9.87 92.49
C HIS A 271 -22.69 -8.58 91.76
#